data_AF-A0A9D9FZC0-F1
#
_entry.id   AF-A0A9D9FZC0-F1
#
_cell.length_a   1.000
_cell.length_b   1.000
_cell.length_c   1.000
_cell.angle_alpha   90.00
_cell.angle_beta   90.00
_cell.angle_gamma   90.00
#
_symmetry.space_group_name_H-M   'P 1'
#
loop_
_entity.id
_entity.type
_entity.pdbx_description
1 polymer ?
#
loop_
_entity_poly.entity_id
_entity_poly.type
_entity_poly.pdbx_seq_one_letter_code
_entity_poly.pdbx_strand_id
1 'polypeptide(L)'
;MKQLLTLVLVLFSQAIVSQQYDSVVIETSDIDTNNEIYKTGTNYVFDYEIIQNGKAYKLKKNNGMFAGSDFELVPVGTDSLEVEKINMSIQAVPDEDRSNENQTQITYSQIPSLNSYQMTGLVENTDNIWLHPTRAGFFNSLETCPFPFIKKPLKVGTEWTDAMKIGQGWRNELWGMWEGSLILDYTYNITGKKLLKTELGSIECFIIESTASSSIGTTKLTSYFSEEYGFVRYEYELLNDLQVNFWVIDYKSASN
;
A
#
# COMPACT_ATOMS: atom_id res chain seq x y z
N MET A 1 -53.17 28.64 -11.48
CA MET A 1 -52.22 27.75 -12.20
C MET A 1 -51.00 27.59 -11.33
N LYS A 2 -50.65 26.34 -11.01
CA LYS A 2 -49.58 25.95 -10.08
C LYS A 2 -48.22 26.40 -10.63
N GLN A 3 -47.52 27.28 -9.91
CA GLN A 3 -46.07 27.46 -10.11
C GLN A 3 -45.39 26.32 -9.35
N LEU A 4 -44.92 25.34 -10.10
CA LEU A 4 -44.16 24.21 -9.57
C LEU A 4 -42.73 24.68 -9.29
N LEU A 5 -42.29 24.47 -8.05
CA LEU A 5 -40.92 24.53 -7.59
C LEU A 5 -39.95 23.88 -8.59
N THR A 6 -38.81 24.50 -8.85
CA THR A 6 -37.61 23.77 -9.25
C THR A 6 -36.44 24.35 -8.47
N LEU A 7 -36.31 23.88 -7.24
CA LEU A 7 -35.11 24.03 -6.43
C LEU A 7 -34.11 22.98 -6.95
N VAL A 8 -33.22 23.37 -7.86
CA VAL A 8 -32.10 22.52 -8.26
C VAL A 8 -31.05 22.60 -7.15
N LEU A 9 -31.14 21.70 -6.17
CA LEU A 9 -30.05 21.44 -5.24
C LEU A 9 -28.96 20.69 -6.02
N VAL A 10 -28.01 21.44 -6.57
CA VAL A 10 -26.73 20.87 -7.00
C VAL A 10 -25.87 20.72 -5.74
N LEU A 11 -26.04 19.61 -5.02
CA LEU A 11 -25.06 19.15 -4.03
C LEU A 11 -23.91 18.47 -4.80
N PHE A 12 -23.04 19.27 -5.42
CA PHE A 12 -21.65 18.84 -5.67
C PHE A 12 -20.81 19.33 -4.50
N SER A 13 -20.98 18.69 -3.35
CA SER A 13 -20.04 18.80 -2.24
C SER A 13 -19.13 17.59 -2.26
N GLN A 14 -18.00 17.73 -2.96
CA GLN A 14 -16.70 17.21 -2.54
C GLN A 14 -16.72 15.79 -1.92
N ALA A 15 -16.93 14.76 -2.75
CA ALA A 15 -16.42 13.43 -2.43
C ALA A 15 -14.90 13.46 -2.65
N ILE A 16 -14.19 14.13 -1.73
CA ILE A 16 -12.75 14.00 -1.58
C ILE A 16 -12.51 12.56 -1.14
N VAL A 17 -12.17 11.71 -2.12
CA VAL A 17 -11.24 10.57 -2.03
C VAL A 17 -11.21 9.81 -0.69
N SER A 18 -12.38 9.44 -0.15
CA SER A 18 -12.45 8.42 0.89
C SER A 18 -12.22 7.08 0.19
N GLN A 19 -11.04 6.49 0.38
CA GLN A 19 -10.84 5.07 0.11
C GLN A 19 -11.74 4.33 1.10
N GLN A 20 -12.84 3.77 0.61
CA GLN A 20 -13.74 2.95 1.40
C GLN A 20 -13.37 1.50 1.19
N TYR A 21 -13.11 0.80 2.29
CA TYR A 21 -12.97 -0.65 2.34
C TYR A 21 -14.21 -1.19 3.05
N ASP A 22 -14.84 -2.19 2.47
CA ASP A 22 -16.05 -2.80 3.03
C ASP A 22 -15.69 -3.81 4.12
N SER A 23 -14.48 -4.37 4.09
CA SER A 23 -14.14 -5.55 4.88
C SER A 23 -13.03 -5.33 5.90
N VAL A 24 -12.31 -4.20 5.83
CA VAL A 24 -11.35 -3.76 6.85
C VAL A 24 -12.12 -3.22 8.05
N VAL A 25 -11.89 -3.80 9.22
CA VAL A 25 -12.38 -3.31 10.50
C VAL A 25 -11.45 -2.19 10.97
N ILE A 26 -11.95 -0.97 10.93
CA ILE A 26 -11.27 0.24 11.42
C ILE A 26 -11.95 0.64 12.74
N GLU A 27 -11.19 0.62 13.83
CA GLU A 27 -11.70 0.98 15.16
C GLU A 27 -11.82 2.49 15.31
N THR A 28 -12.80 2.97 16.07
CA THR A 28 -12.98 4.41 16.34
C THR A 28 -12.32 4.87 17.65
N SER A 29 -11.68 3.95 18.37
CA SER A 29 -10.94 4.18 19.62
C SER A 29 -9.68 3.32 19.61
N ASP A 30 -8.79 3.55 20.57
CA ASP A 30 -7.60 2.69 20.79
C ASP A 30 -6.64 2.57 19.60
N ILE A 31 -6.64 3.61 18.76
CA ILE A 31 -5.69 3.77 17.65
C ILE A 31 -4.26 3.72 18.21
N ASP A 32 -3.38 2.96 17.55
CA ASP A 32 -1.99 2.69 17.95
C ASP A 32 -1.81 1.79 19.18
N THR A 33 -2.73 1.82 20.16
CA THR A 33 -2.58 1.09 21.43
C THR A 33 -2.92 -0.38 21.33
N ASN A 34 -3.73 -0.76 20.34
CA ASN A 34 -4.08 -2.12 19.98
C ASN A 34 -3.08 -2.78 18.99
N ASN A 35 -2.05 -2.04 18.55
CA ASN A 35 -1.01 -2.59 17.67
C ASN A 35 -0.08 -3.54 18.43
N GLU A 36 -0.02 -4.80 18.02
CA GLU A 36 0.88 -5.80 18.58
C GLU A 36 2.25 -5.77 17.87
N ILE A 37 2.22 -5.58 16.56
CA ILE A 37 3.37 -5.65 15.65
C ILE A 37 3.85 -4.23 15.28
N TYR A 38 2.97 -3.40 14.70
CA TYR A 38 3.30 -2.08 14.18
C TYR A 38 3.21 -1.01 15.27
N LYS A 39 4.02 -1.19 16.32
CA LYS A 39 4.09 -0.25 17.44
C LYS A 39 4.78 1.04 17.04
N THR A 40 4.34 2.16 17.59
CA THR A 40 5.01 3.46 17.46
C THR A 40 6.50 3.37 17.75
N GLY A 41 7.31 3.94 16.86
CA GLY A 41 8.78 3.89 16.94
C GLY A 41 9.40 2.71 16.19
N THR A 42 8.59 1.76 15.71
CA THR A 42 9.05 0.69 14.81
C THR A 42 9.46 1.27 13.46
N ASN A 43 10.54 0.74 12.89
CA ASN A 43 11.06 1.12 11.58
C ASN A 43 11.42 -0.12 10.75
N TYR A 44 11.11 -0.04 9.46
CA TYR A 44 11.44 -1.03 8.46
C TYR A 44 12.24 -0.39 7.34
N VAL A 45 13.29 -1.06 6.88
CA VAL A 45 13.96 -0.70 5.63
C VAL A 45 13.69 -1.82 4.63
N PHE A 46 13.08 -1.45 3.52
CA PHE A 46 12.82 -2.32 2.38
C PHE A 46 13.84 -2.06 1.29
N ASP A 47 14.37 -3.14 0.73
CA ASP A 47 14.89 -3.13 -0.62
C ASP A 47 13.73 -3.43 -1.59
N TYR A 48 13.94 -3.14 -2.87
CA TYR A 48 12.90 -3.28 -3.89
C TYR A 48 13.49 -3.47 -5.28
N GLU A 49 12.69 -3.99 -6.20
CA GLU A 49 13.00 -3.99 -7.63
C GLU A 49 11.73 -3.79 -8.45
N ILE A 50 11.93 -3.28 -9.66
CA ILE A 50 10.88 -3.16 -10.67
C ILE A 50 11.29 -4.04 -11.84
N ILE A 51 10.50 -5.03 -12.19
CA ILE A 51 10.80 -5.93 -13.31
C ILE A 51 9.94 -5.54 -14.50
N GLN A 52 10.61 -5.20 -15.60
CA GLN A 52 9.98 -4.89 -16.87
C GLN A 52 10.61 -5.75 -17.96
N ASN A 53 9.80 -6.53 -18.68
CA ASN A 53 10.26 -7.41 -19.75
C ASN A 53 11.40 -8.36 -19.30
N GLY A 54 11.29 -8.90 -18.08
CA GLY A 54 12.28 -9.82 -17.50
C GLY A 54 13.60 -9.17 -17.07
N LYS A 55 13.71 -7.83 -17.10
CA LYS A 55 14.87 -7.09 -16.61
C LYS A 55 14.52 -6.34 -15.34
N ALA A 56 15.44 -6.33 -14.38
CA ALA A 56 15.29 -5.62 -13.12
C ALA A 56 15.80 -4.18 -13.21
N TYR A 57 15.03 -3.27 -12.63
CA TYR A 57 15.25 -1.83 -12.59
C TYR A 57 15.14 -1.30 -11.16
N LYS A 58 15.78 -0.15 -10.96
CA LYS A 58 15.70 0.73 -9.79
C LYS A 58 15.24 2.12 -10.22
N LEU A 59 14.86 2.96 -9.25
CA LEU A 59 14.55 4.35 -9.50
C LEU A 59 15.80 5.21 -9.29
N LYS A 60 16.24 5.87 -10.37
CA LYS A 60 17.27 6.91 -10.28
C LYS A 60 16.73 8.16 -9.59
N LYS A 61 15.46 8.46 -9.82
CA LYS A 61 14.67 9.57 -9.27
C LYS A 61 13.23 9.10 -9.05
N ASN A 62 12.56 9.58 -8.00
CA ASN A 62 11.15 9.26 -7.76
C ASN A 62 10.44 10.33 -6.91
N ASN A 63 9.68 11.23 -7.54
CA ASN A 63 9.07 12.37 -6.87
C ASN A 63 7.61 12.54 -7.25
N GLY A 64 6.90 13.32 -6.42
CA GLY A 64 5.52 13.74 -6.66
C GLY A 64 4.49 12.62 -6.48
N MET A 65 3.23 12.98 -6.72
CA MET A 65 2.07 12.09 -6.72
C MET A 65 1.15 12.46 -7.89
N PHE A 66 0.31 11.52 -8.31
CA PHE A 66 -0.66 11.70 -9.40
C PHE A 66 0.00 12.22 -10.69
N ALA A 67 -0.63 13.19 -11.37
CA ALA A 67 -0.12 13.84 -12.57
C ALA A 67 1.19 14.64 -12.36
N GLY A 68 1.58 14.90 -11.11
CA GLY A 68 2.84 15.57 -10.77
C GLY A 68 4.01 14.62 -10.54
N SER A 69 3.82 13.32 -10.80
CA SER A 69 4.87 12.33 -10.59
C SER A 69 5.96 12.39 -11.66
N ASP A 70 7.20 12.36 -11.19
CA ASP A 70 8.41 12.38 -12.01
C ASP A 70 9.38 11.32 -11.51
N PHE A 71 9.68 10.35 -12.36
CA PHE A 71 10.50 9.20 -12.01
C PHE A 71 11.32 8.71 -13.20
N GLU A 72 12.44 8.07 -12.91
CA GLU A 72 13.35 7.53 -13.91
C GLU A 72 13.76 6.10 -13.52
N LEU A 73 13.42 5.13 -14.38
CA LEU A 73 13.84 3.74 -14.22
C LEU A 73 15.22 3.54 -14.85
N VAL A 74 16.15 2.95 -14.09
CA VAL A 74 17.49 2.58 -14.54
C VAL A 74 17.77 1.12 -14.20
N PRO A 75 18.59 0.40 -15.00
CA PRO A 75 18.94 -0.98 -14.69
C PRO A 75 19.56 -1.12 -13.30
N VAL A 76 19.30 -2.25 -12.63
CA VAL A 76 19.99 -2.61 -11.38
C VAL A 76 21.51 -2.58 -11.59
N GLY A 77 22.24 -2.05 -10.60
CA GLY A 77 23.69 -1.85 -10.66
C GLY A 77 24.13 -0.49 -11.24
N THR A 78 23.18 0.37 -11.62
CA THR A 78 23.48 1.77 -11.94
C THR A 78 23.87 2.54 -10.68
N ASP A 79 24.99 3.27 -10.73
CA ASP A 79 25.49 4.06 -9.59
C ASP A 79 24.66 5.33 -9.31
N SER A 80 24.82 5.84 -8.08
CA SER A 80 24.28 7.13 -7.62
C SER A 80 22.76 7.25 -7.71
N LEU A 81 22.03 6.24 -7.24
CA LEU A 81 20.56 6.26 -7.19
C LEU A 81 20.08 7.26 -6.12
N GLU A 82 19.06 8.06 -6.42
CA GLU A 82 18.38 8.83 -5.36
C GLU A 82 17.50 7.94 -4.48
N VAL A 83 17.12 6.76 -5.00
CA VAL A 83 16.15 5.85 -4.39
C VAL A 83 16.70 4.44 -4.40
N GLU A 84 17.62 4.14 -3.50
CA GLU A 84 18.13 2.80 -3.27
C GLU A 84 17.13 1.94 -2.49
N LYS A 85 16.54 2.51 -1.43
CA LYS A 85 15.71 1.80 -0.45
C LYS A 85 14.50 2.64 -0.05
N ILE A 86 13.51 1.98 0.54
CA ILE A 86 12.32 2.61 1.12
C ILE A 86 12.31 2.36 2.62
N ASN A 87 12.25 3.41 3.41
CA ASN A 87 12.07 3.31 4.86
C ASN A 87 10.59 3.56 5.21
N MET A 88 10.03 2.70 6.06
CA MET A 88 8.70 2.87 6.64
C MET A 88 8.86 3.03 8.16
N SER A 89 8.37 4.14 8.69
CA SER A 89 8.41 4.45 10.12
C SER A 89 6.99 4.59 10.66
N ILE A 90 6.74 4.00 11.84
CA ILE A 90 5.46 4.11 12.55
C ILE A 90 5.60 5.26 13.53
N GLN A 91 4.77 6.29 13.39
CA GLN A 91 4.94 7.56 14.09
C GLN A 91 3.81 7.79 15.10
N ALA A 92 4.18 8.26 16.29
CA ALA A 92 3.20 8.87 17.20
C ALA A 92 2.92 10.28 16.69
N VAL A 93 1.66 10.54 16.38
CA VAL A 93 1.15 11.86 16.05
C VAL A 93 -0.10 12.14 16.88
N PRO A 94 -0.36 13.41 17.26
CA PRO A 94 -1.65 13.80 17.79
C PRO A 94 -2.79 13.42 16.82
N ASP A 95 -3.97 13.10 17.35
CA ASP A 95 -5.09 12.67 16.50
C ASP A 95 -5.51 13.72 15.47
N GLU A 96 -5.37 15.01 15.81
CA GLU A 96 -5.66 16.14 14.90
C GLU A 96 -4.68 16.25 13.72
N ASP A 97 -3.47 15.68 13.85
CA ASP A 97 -2.42 15.72 12.85
C ASP A 97 -2.38 14.44 11.98
N ARG A 98 -3.28 13.47 12.21
CA ARG A 98 -3.32 12.23 11.45
C ARG A 98 -3.72 12.47 10.00
N SER A 99 -3.00 11.83 9.09
CA SER A 99 -3.32 11.85 7.65
C SER A 99 -4.64 11.14 7.31
N ASN A 100 -5.01 10.12 8.08
CA ASN A 100 -6.28 9.41 7.97
C ASN A 100 -6.87 9.25 9.37
N GLU A 101 -8.11 9.67 9.54
CA GLU A 101 -8.85 9.48 10.79
C GLU A 101 -8.89 7.98 11.14
N ASN A 102 -8.66 7.64 12.41
CA ASN A 102 -8.73 6.27 12.92
C ASN A 102 -7.67 5.28 12.38
N GLN A 103 -6.57 5.76 11.82
CA GLN A 103 -5.46 4.90 11.37
C GLN A 103 -4.17 5.26 12.08
N THR A 104 -3.34 4.25 12.34
CA THR A 104 -1.97 4.46 12.83
C THR A 104 -1.15 5.15 11.75
N GLN A 105 -0.48 6.24 12.14
CA GLN A 105 0.30 7.04 11.20
C GLN A 105 1.58 6.32 10.80
N ILE A 106 1.77 6.16 9.49
CA ILE A 106 3.04 5.72 8.91
C ILE A 106 3.61 6.77 7.99
N THR A 107 4.94 6.79 7.91
CA THR A 107 5.69 7.62 6.98
C THR A 107 6.62 6.74 6.15
N TYR A 108 6.45 6.81 4.83
CA TYR A 108 7.41 6.29 3.87
C TYR A 108 8.41 7.38 3.48
N SER A 109 9.70 7.04 3.47
CA SER A 109 10.77 7.90 2.95
C SER A 109 11.69 7.13 2.03
N GLN A 110 12.34 7.84 1.11
CA GLN A 110 13.29 7.28 0.16
C GLN A 110 14.72 7.47 0.69
N ILE A 111 15.59 6.49 0.47
CA ILE A 111 17.01 6.54 0.87
C ILE A 111 17.86 6.34 -0.39
N PRO A 112 18.94 7.12 -0.63
CA PRO A 112 19.47 8.17 0.24
C PRO A 112 18.75 9.53 0.15
N SER A 113 17.88 9.74 -0.84
CA SER A 113 17.18 11.02 -1.01
C SER A 113 16.01 11.18 -0.05
N LEU A 114 16.22 11.92 1.04
CA LEU A 114 15.18 12.25 2.02
C LEU A 114 14.22 13.37 1.56
N ASN A 115 14.31 13.79 0.29
CA ASN A 115 13.53 14.92 -0.25
C ASN A 115 12.07 14.56 -0.54
N SER A 116 11.73 13.27 -0.54
CA SER A 116 10.37 12.78 -0.70
C SER A 116 10.00 11.90 0.48
N TYR A 117 9.00 12.33 1.25
CA TYR A 117 8.33 11.50 2.24
C TYR A 117 6.81 11.56 2.04
N GLN A 118 6.12 10.51 2.47
CA GLN A 118 4.68 10.39 2.37
C GLN A 118 4.10 9.85 3.65
N MET A 119 3.11 10.56 4.16
CA MET A 119 2.31 10.18 5.32
C MET A 119 1.05 9.48 4.85
N THR A 120 0.74 8.32 5.45
CA THR A 120 -0.49 7.55 5.21
C THR A 120 -0.81 6.72 6.45
N GLY A 121 -1.78 5.81 6.38
CA GLY A 121 -2.22 5.02 7.52
C GLY A 121 -1.99 3.51 7.40
N LEU A 122 -2.00 2.86 8.56
CA LEU A 122 -2.19 1.41 8.71
C LEU A 122 -3.30 1.16 9.74
N VAL A 123 -3.85 -0.05 9.70
CA VAL A 123 -4.80 -0.54 10.69
C VAL A 123 -4.26 -1.87 11.19
N GLU A 124 -4.05 -1.99 12.49
CA GLU A 124 -3.80 -3.27 13.16
C GLU A 124 -4.72 -3.35 14.37
N ASN A 125 -5.41 -4.48 14.52
CA ASN A 125 -6.23 -4.77 15.67
C ASN A 125 -6.44 -6.27 15.84
N THR A 126 -7.44 -6.65 16.63
CA THR A 126 -7.78 -8.06 16.89
C THR A 126 -8.42 -8.77 15.70
N ASP A 127 -8.99 -8.02 14.75
CA ASP A 127 -9.71 -8.56 13.58
C ASP A 127 -8.84 -8.58 12.32
N ASN A 128 -7.95 -7.61 12.13
CA ASN A 128 -7.13 -7.54 10.94
C ASN A 128 -5.85 -6.70 11.04
N ILE A 129 -5.01 -6.86 10.03
CA ILE A 129 -3.92 -5.95 9.71
C ILE A 129 -4.06 -5.54 8.24
N TRP A 130 -4.14 -4.23 8.00
CA TRP A 130 -4.18 -3.61 6.67
C TRP A 130 -3.13 -2.49 6.60
N LEU A 131 -2.40 -2.42 5.49
CA LEU A 131 -1.31 -1.47 5.32
C LEU A 131 -1.45 -0.73 3.99
N HIS A 132 -1.53 0.59 4.04
CA HIS A 132 -1.53 1.40 2.83
C HIS A 132 -0.13 1.36 2.17
N PRO A 133 0.01 1.05 0.87
CA PRO A 133 1.31 1.05 0.19
C PRO A 133 1.88 2.47 0.02
N THR A 134 3.18 2.56 -0.26
CA THR A 134 3.82 3.82 -0.68
C THR A 134 3.28 4.26 -2.04
N ARG A 135 3.19 5.58 -2.27
CA ARG A 135 2.61 6.19 -3.47
C ARG A 135 3.53 7.26 -4.08
N ALA A 136 4.83 7.21 -3.80
CA ALA A 136 5.75 8.21 -4.32
C ALA A 136 6.08 7.91 -5.78
N GLY A 137 5.93 8.91 -6.66
CA GLY A 137 6.29 8.83 -8.07
C GLY A 137 5.73 7.59 -8.77
N PHE A 138 6.62 6.70 -9.21
CA PHE A 138 6.30 5.43 -9.84
C PHE A 138 5.36 4.56 -9.00
N PHE A 139 5.48 4.60 -7.67
CA PHE A 139 4.66 3.77 -6.77
C PHE A 139 3.20 4.22 -6.68
N ASN A 140 2.79 5.33 -7.30
CA ASN A 140 1.37 5.59 -7.59
C ASN A 140 0.67 4.39 -8.25
N SER A 141 1.43 3.62 -9.04
CA SER A 141 0.95 2.41 -9.68
C SER A 141 0.35 1.39 -8.70
N LEU A 142 0.85 1.35 -7.46
CA LEU A 142 0.38 0.42 -6.43
C LEU A 142 -1.05 0.71 -5.97
N GLU A 143 -1.58 1.91 -6.23
CA GLU A 143 -3.00 2.23 -5.97
C GLU A 143 -3.95 1.40 -6.86
N THR A 144 -3.45 0.86 -7.98
CA THR A 144 -4.22 -0.03 -8.86
C THR A 144 -4.17 -1.51 -8.44
N CYS A 145 -3.44 -1.82 -7.37
CA CYS A 145 -3.21 -3.17 -6.85
C CYS A 145 -4.03 -3.44 -5.58
N PRO A 146 -4.20 -4.71 -5.18
CA PRO A 146 -4.63 -5.04 -3.82
C PRO A 146 -3.61 -4.50 -2.83
N PHE A 147 -4.08 -4.01 -1.68
CA PHE A 147 -3.20 -3.57 -0.61
C PHE A 147 -2.85 -4.75 0.31
N PRO A 148 -1.68 -4.74 0.97
CA PRO A 148 -1.35 -5.74 1.98
C PRO A 148 -2.41 -5.76 3.08
N PHE A 149 -3.09 -6.90 3.18
CA PHE A 149 -4.23 -7.08 4.06
C PHE A 149 -4.30 -8.54 4.51
N ILE A 150 -4.54 -8.76 5.79
CA ILE A 150 -4.74 -10.09 6.38
C ILE A 150 -5.76 -10.03 7.50
N LYS A 151 -6.68 -11.01 7.53
CA LYS A 151 -7.69 -11.15 8.59
C LYS A 151 -7.27 -12.16 9.65
N LYS A 152 -7.57 -11.84 10.90
CA LYS A 152 -7.46 -12.74 12.05
C LYS A 152 -8.80 -13.48 12.24
N PRO A 153 -8.80 -14.72 12.78
CA PRO A 153 -7.64 -15.54 13.12
C PRO A 153 -6.88 -16.02 11.87
N LEU A 154 -5.55 -16.13 11.98
CA LEU A 154 -4.67 -16.50 10.87
C LEU A 154 -4.81 -17.99 10.54
N LYS A 155 -5.60 -18.30 9.52
CA LYS A 155 -5.91 -19.67 9.11
C LYS A 155 -5.75 -19.84 7.60
N VAL A 156 -5.00 -20.86 7.19
CA VAL A 156 -4.87 -21.22 5.77
C VAL A 156 -6.22 -21.63 5.20
N GLY A 157 -6.55 -21.12 4.02
CA GLY A 157 -7.84 -21.24 3.34
C GLY A 157 -8.87 -20.20 3.75
N THR A 158 -8.51 -19.22 4.60
CA THR A 158 -9.38 -18.06 4.85
C THR A 158 -9.40 -17.17 3.62
N GLU A 159 -10.58 -16.87 3.12
CA GLU A 159 -10.84 -16.02 1.95
C GLU A 159 -11.74 -14.85 2.34
N TRP A 160 -11.50 -13.70 1.73
CA TRP A 160 -12.38 -12.53 1.85
C TRP A 160 -12.28 -11.66 0.59
N THR A 161 -13.24 -10.76 0.47
CA THR A 161 -13.33 -9.81 -0.63
C THR A 161 -13.42 -8.39 -0.08
N ASP A 162 -13.01 -7.44 -0.88
CA ASP A 162 -13.14 -6.02 -0.58
C ASP A 162 -13.28 -5.25 -1.90
N ALA A 163 -13.50 -3.94 -1.86
CA ALA A 163 -13.51 -3.13 -3.06
C ALA A 163 -12.94 -1.75 -2.75
N MET A 164 -12.30 -1.12 -3.73
CA MET A 164 -11.89 0.27 -3.63
C MET A 164 -12.26 1.03 -4.89
N LYS A 165 -12.68 2.29 -4.71
CA LYS A 165 -12.93 3.24 -5.79
C LYS A 165 -11.79 4.24 -5.87
N ILE A 166 -11.12 4.31 -7.01
CA ILE A 166 -10.04 5.26 -7.27
C ILE A 166 -10.40 6.22 -8.41
N GLY A 167 -9.91 7.45 -8.35
CA GLY A 167 -10.15 8.47 -9.38
C GLY A 167 -9.10 8.46 -10.50
N GLN A 168 -9.43 9.02 -11.66
CA GLN A 168 -8.53 9.14 -12.82
C GLN A 168 -7.19 9.85 -12.53
N GLY A 169 -7.02 10.54 -11.40
CA GLY A 169 -5.74 11.14 -11.01
C GLY A 169 -4.62 10.10 -10.84
N TRP A 170 -4.97 8.83 -10.57
CA TRP A 170 -4.03 7.72 -10.40
C TRP A 170 -3.57 7.09 -11.72
N ARG A 171 -4.14 7.49 -12.85
CA ARG A 171 -3.84 6.91 -14.16
C ARG A 171 -2.46 7.31 -14.65
N ASN A 172 -1.86 6.45 -15.47
CA ASN A 172 -0.59 6.74 -16.12
C ASN A 172 -0.44 5.84 -17.36
N GLU A 173 0.23 6.35 -18.39
CA GLU A 173 0.47 5.57 -19.61
C GLU A 173 1.20 4.25 -19.35
N LEU A 174 2.03 4.18 -18.29
CA LEU A 174 2.81 3.00 -17.96
C LEU A 174 2.00 1.90 -17.25
N TRP A 175 0.96 2.21 -16.48
CA TRP A 175 0.22 1.21 -15.71
C TRP A 175 -1.29 1.23 -15.95
N GLY A 176 -1.79 2.09 -16.83
CA GLY A 176 -3.19 2.07 -17.26
C GLY A 176 -3.81 3.46 -17.34
N MET A 177 -4.59 3.67 -18.41
CA MET A 177 -5.37 4.88 -18.65
C MET A 177 -6.87 4.56 -18.55
N TRP A 178 -7.61 5.40 -17.82
CA TRP A 178 -9.07 5.35 -17.73
C TRP A 178 -9.64 6.75 -17.52
N GLU A 179 -10.96 6.90 -17.68
CA GLU A 179 -11.71 8.14 -17.44
C GLU A 179 -12.64 7.98 -16.23
N GLY A 180 -12.81 9.04 -15.44
CA GLY A 180 -13.69 9.07 -14.28
C GLY A 180 -13.18 8.24 -13.10
N SER A 181 -14.02 7.34 -12.59
CA SER A 181 -13.68 6.46 -11.47
C SER A 181 -13.43 5.03 -11.95
N LEU A 182 -12.46 4.38 -11.33
CA LEU A 182 -12.18 2.96 -11.50
C LEU A 182 -12.57 2.23 -10.21
N ILE A 183 -13.33 1.14 -10.35
CA ILE A 183 -13.64 0.23 -9.24
C ILE A 183 -12.66 -0.94 -9.32
N LEU A 184 -12.07 -1.25 -8.18
CA LEU A 184 -11.15 -2.36 -7.98
C LEU A 184 -11.84 -3.36 -7.06
N ASP A 185 -12.27 -4.49 -7.60
CA ASP A 185 -12.86 -5.58 -6.84
C ASP A 185 -11.75 -6.53 -6.37
N TYR A 186 -11.55 -6.60 -5.05
CA TYR A 186 -10.48 -7.36 -4.45
C TYR A 186 -10.91 -8.76 -4.01
N THR A 187 -10.03 -9.73 -4.21
CA THR A 187 -10.10 -11.05 -3.58
C THR A 187 -8.80 -11.33 -2.85
N TYR A 188 -8.90 -12.00 -1.71
CA TYR A 188 -7.77 -12.37 -0.86
C TYR A 188 -7.91 -13.81 -0.38
N ASN A 189 -6.79 -14.51 -0.24
CA ASN A 189 -6.72 -15.86 0.31
C ASN A 189 -5.42 -16.07 1.07
N ILE A 190 -5.49 -16.60 2.30
CA ILE A 190 -4.31 -17.15 2.98
C ILE A 190 -4.03 -18.54 2.39
N THR A 191 -3.14 -18.62 1.40
CA THR A 191 -2.92 -19.86 0.64
C THR A 191 -1.99 -20.86 1.32
N GLY A 192 -1.17 -20.42 2.27
CA GLY A 192 -0.27 -21.32 2.97
C GLY A 192 0.66 -20.65 3.96
N LYS A 193 1.69 -21.40 4.36
CA LYS A 193 2.82 -20.92 5.16
C LYS A 193 4.13 -21.25 4.46
N LYS A 194 5.15 -20.41 4.67
CA LYS A 194 6.49 -20.60 4.11
C LYS A 194 7.54 -20.02 5.05
N LEU A 195 8.64 -20.76 5.21
CA LEU A 195 9.85 -20.24 5.83
C LEU A 195 10.64 -19.45 4.79
N LEU A 196 10.64 -18.12 4.89
CA LEU A 196 11.42 -17.25 4.03
C LEU A 196 12.83 -17.07 4.57
N LYS A 197 13.84 -17.18 3.70
CA LYS A 197 15.19 -16.72 4.02
C LYS A 197 15.29 -15.24 3.67
N THR A 198 15.65 -14.43 4.66
CA THR A 198 15.79 -12.98 4.57
C THR A 198 17.11 -12.55 5.20
N GLU A 199 17.44 -11.28 5.05
CA GLU A 199 18.56 -10.61 5.67
C GLU A 199 18.43 -10.57 7.20
N LEU A 200 17.20 -10.62 7.73
CA LEU A 200 16.90 -10.74 9.16
C LEU A 200 17.00 -12.18 9.68
N GLY A 201 17.25 -13.15 8.80
CA GLY A 201 17.26 -14.57 9.12
C GLY A 201 16.09 -15.33 8.48
N SER A 202 15.74 -16.49 9.06
CA SER A 202 14.63 -17.30 8.56
C SER A 202 13.34 -16.94 9.28
N ILE A 203 12.33 -16.48 8.53
CA ILE A 203 11.06 -15.97 9.06
C ILE A 203 9.92 -16.86 8.59
N GLU A 204 9.14 -17.44 9.53
CA GLU A 204 7.89 -18.12 9.17
C GLU A 204 6.84 -17.07 8.78
N CYS A 205 6.27 -17.24 7.60
CA CYS A 205 5.28 -16.33 7.05
C CYS A 205 4.03 -17.08 6.59
N PHE A 206 2.86 -16.48 6.80
CA PHE A 206 1.68 -16.76 6.00
C PHE A 206 1.83 -16.15 4.61
N ILE A 207 1.34 -16.86 3.59
CA ILE A 207 1.27 -16.38 2.21
C ILE A 207 -0.16 -15.91 1.97
N ILE A 208 -0.31 -14.69 1.48
CA ILE A 208 -1.59 -14.11 1.11
C ILE A 208 -1.53 -13.78 -0.38
N GLU A 209 -2.32 -14.48 -1.17
CA GLU A 209 -2.53 -14.19 -2.58
C GLU A 209 -3.76 -13.32 -2.74
N SER A 210 -3.63 -12.27 -3.54
CA SER A 210 -4.72 -11.32 -3.75
C SER A 210 -4.75 -10.79 -5.17
N THR A 211 -5.95 -10.45 -5.64
CA THR A 211 -6.17 -9.88 -6.97
C THR A 211 -7.08 -8.67 -6.88
N ALA A 212 -6.89 -7.71 -7.80
CA ALA A 212 -7.81 -6.60 -8.01
C ALA A 212 -8.31 -6.66 -9.44
N SER A 213 -9.61 -6.88 -9.62
CA SER A 213 -10.24 -6.91 -10.93
C SER A 213 -10.93 -5.57 -11.21
N SER A 214 -10.78 -5.06 -12.43
CA SER A 214 -11.33 -3.77 -12.83
C SER A 214 -11.65 -3.75 -14.32
N SER A 215 -12.23 -2.64 -14.81
CA SER A 215 -12.52 -2.47 -16.24
C SER A 215 -11.28 -2.37 -17.13
N ILE A 216 -10.09 -2.17 -16.57
CA ILE A 216 -8.82 -2.07 -17.32
C ILE A 216 -7.95 -3.32 -17.19
N GLY A 217 -8.40 -4.34 -16.46
CA GLY A 217 -7.71 -5.61 -16.27
C GLY A 217 -7.58 -6.00 -14.81
N THR A 218 -6.70 -6.97 -14.56
CA THR A 218 -6.47 -7.55 -13.24
C THR A 218 -5.02 -7.35 -12.82
N THR A 219 -4.82 -6.85 -11.60
CA THR A 219 -3.52 -6.81 -10.92
C THR A 219 -3.48 -7.83 -9.79
N LYS A 220 -2.28 -8.18 -9.31
CA LYS A 220 -2.10 -9.16 -8.24
C LYS A 220 -1.11 -8.67 -7.21
N LEU A 221 -1.25 -9.18 -5.99
CA LEU A 221 -0.26 -9.07 -4.93
C LEU A 221 -0.14 -10.42 -4.22
N THR A 222 1.07 -10.95 -4.15
CA THR A 222 1.44 -11.96 -3.16
C THR A 222 2.17 -11.26 -2.02
N SER A 223 1.62 -11.32 -0.81
CA SER A 223 2.25 -10.76 0.39
C SER A 223 2.62 -11.87 1.37
N TYR A 224 3.69 -11.63 2.13
CA TYR A 224 4.21 -12.57 3.12
C TYR A 224 4.16 -11.91 4.49
N PHE A 225 3.37 -12.50 5.38
CA PHE A 225 3.08 -11.94 6.69
C PHE A 225 3.65 -12.80 7.81
N SER A 226 4.46 -12.21 8.67
CA SER A 226 4.99 -12.78 9.90
C SER A 226 4.22 -12.24 11.11
N GLU A 227 3.90 -13.11 12.07
CA GLU A 227 3.30 -12.69 13.35
C GLU A 227 4.26 -11.85 14.20
N GLU A 228 5.57 -11.89 13.93
CA GLU A 228 6.59 -11.12 14.67
C GLU A 228 6.92 -9.79 13.97
N TYR A 229 7.07 -9.82 12.65
CA TYR A 229 7.56 -8.67 11.88
C TYR A 229 6.47 -7.98 11.05
N GLY A 230 5.27 -8.54 10.95
CA GLY A 230 4.24 -8.06 10.04
C GLY A 230 4.55 -8.45 8.59
N PHE A 231 4.20 -7.60 7.63
CA PHE A 231 4.46 -7.87 6.22
C PHE A 231 5.95 -7.67 5.89
N VAL A 232 6.61 -8.74 5.47
CA VAL A 232 8.06 -8.76 5.21
C VAL A 232 8.44 -8.78 3.74
N ARG A 233 7.48 -9.10 2.85
CA ARG A 233 7.68 -9.14 1.39
C ARG A 233 6.38 -8.89 0.64
N TYR A 234 6.48 -8.16 -0.46
CA TYR A 234 5.40 -7.90 -1.41
C TYR A 234 5.87 -8.26 -2.82
N GLU A 235 5.04 -8.94 -3.59
CA GLU A 235 5.27 -9.28 -5.00
C GLU A 235 4.05 -8.84 -5.80
N TYR A 236 4.12 -7.66 -6.40
CA TYR A 236 3.05 -7.10 -7.21
C TYR A 236 3.19 -7.49 -8.68
N GLU A 237 2.07 -7.75 -9.34
CA GLU A 237 1.93 -7.89 -10.79
C GLU A 237 0.90 -6.84 -11.26
N LEU A 238 1.34 -5.90 -12.09
CA LEU A 238 0.51 -4.82 -12.62
C LEU A 238 -0.14 -5.23 -13.95
N LEU A 239 -0.98 -4.37 -14.51
CA LEU A 239 -1.81 -4.64 -15.70
C LEU A 239 -1.02 -5.04 -16.97
N ASN A 240 0.27 -4.71 -17.04
CA ASN A 240 1.13 -4.91 -18.21
C ASN A 240 2.33 -5.83 -17.91
N ASP A 241 2.15 -6.80 -17.01
CA ASP A 241 3.18 -7.73 -16.55
C ASP A 241 4.40 -7.06 -15.89
N LEU A 242 4.34 -5.75 -15.64
CA LEU A 242 5.30 -5.04 -14.81
C LEU A 242 5.18 -5.60 -13.40
N GLN A 243 6.31 -5.93 -12.78
CA GLN A 243 6.33 -6.41 -11.41
C GLN A 243 7.02 -5.41 -10.51
N VAL A 244 6.55 -5.31 -9.28
CA VAL A 244 7.17 -4.49 -8.24
C VAL A 244 7.32 -5.37 -7.01
N ASN A 245 8.56 -5.62 -6.61
CA ASN A 245 8.83 -6.44 -5.44
C ASN A 245 9.47 -5.59 -4.35
N PHE A 246 9.11 -5.86 -3.11
CA PHE A 246 9.77 -5.29 -1.93
C PHE A 246 10.07 -6.40 -0.93
N TRP A 247 11.17 -6.28 -0.19
CA TRP A 247 11.48 -7.17 0.92
C TRP A 247 12.22 -6.41 2.02
N VAL A 248 11.92 -6.75 3.26
CA VAL A 248 12.58 -6.15 4.43
C VAL A 248 14.03 -6.63 4.48
N ILE A 249 14.94 -5.68 4.60
CA ILE A 249 16.38 -5.93 4.78
C ILE A 249 16.91 -5.47 6.14
N ASP A 250 16.17 -4.60 6.83
CA ASP A 250 16.51 -4.13 8.17
C ASP A 250 15.22 -3.81 8.95
N TYR A 251 15.25 -4.04 10.25
CA TYR A 251 14.13 -3.87 11.16
C TYR A 251 14.60 -3.38 12.52
N LYS A 252 13.92 -2.36 13.03
CA LYS A 252 14.13 -1.85 14.38
C LYS A 252 12.77 -1.77 15.08
N SER A 253 12.58 -2.58 16.10
CA SER A 253 11.39 -2.52 16.95
C SER A 253 11.35 -1.21 17.75
N ALA A 254 10.15 -0.82 18.15
CA ALA A 254 9.96 0.17 19.20
C ALA A 254 10.79 -0.20 20.45
N SER A 255 11.47 0.79 21.05
CA SER A 255 12.06 0.62 22.37
C SER A 255 10.94 0.49 23.40
N ASN A 256 11.01 -0.54 24.25
CA ASN A 256 10.15 -0.65 25.44
C ASN A 256 10.42 0.47 26.44
#